data_AF-A0A817I0B9-F1
#
_entry.id   AF-A0A817I0B9-F1
#
_cell.length_a   1.000
_cell.length_b   1.000
_cell.length_c   1.000
_cell.angle_alpha   90.00
_cell.angle_beta   90.00
_cell.angle_gamma   90.00
#
_symmetry.space_group_name_H-M   'P 1'
#
loop_
_entity.id
_entity.type
_entity.pdbx_description
1 polymer ?
#
loop_
_entity_poly.entity_id
_entity_poly.type
_entity_poly.pdbx_seq_one_letter_code
_entity_poly.pdbx_strand_id
1 'polypeptide(L)'
;MYSVSPSDVERYHLRLLLLYTPGACSFDDLKTVDDQVCQTFIEAAKRRSLLRDHTEYERCMPEAVIFQMPQQLRTLFCVILLYCNPTKPVDLWNSFKAHMAEDFMQQVDAEIAEAMAFYAID
;
A
#
# COMPACT_ATOMS: atom_id res chain seq x y z
N MET A 1 -27.91 3.44 -10.89
CA MET A 1 -26.70 3.20 -10.07
C MET A 1 -25.84 4.45 -10.17
N TYR A 2 -25.68 5.22 -9.08
CA TYR A 2 -24.88 6.45 -9.13
C TYR A 2 -23.40 6.10 -9.32
N SER A 3 -22.77 6.73 -10.31
CA SER A 3 -21.33 6.68 -10.53
C SER A 3 -20.67 7.55 -9.47
N VAL A 4 -19.96 6.93 -8.53
CA VAL A 4 -19.13 7.63 -7.56
C VAL A 4 -17.70 7.50 -8.04
N SER A 5 -17.03 8.63 -8.27
CA SER A 5 -15.61 8.63 -8.62
C SER A 5 -14.78 8.10 -7.44
N PRO A 6 -13.74 7.28 -7.67
CA PRO A 6 -12.76 6.90 -6.64
C PRO A 6 -12.06 8.11 -6.00
N SER A 7 -12.05 9.27 -6.68
CA SER A 7 -11.52 10.54 -6.15
C SER A 7 -12.33 11.05 -4.96
N ASP A 8 -13.58 10.62 -4.82
CA ASP A 8 -14.48 11.00 -3.75
C ASP A 8 -14.46 9.91 -2.67
N VAL A 9 -13.36 9.93 -1.90
CA VAL A 9 -12.99 8.86 -0.98
C VAL A 9 -14.12 8.53 -0.02
N GLU A 10 -14.74 9.52 0.62
CA GLU A 10 -15.86 9.26 1.54
C GLU A 10 -17.05 8.59 0.85
N ARG A 11 -17.47 9.07 -0.33
CA ARG A 11 -18.62 8.50 -1.05
C ARG A 11 -18.35 7.09 -1.56
N TYR A 12 -17.10 6.80 -1.96
CA TYR A 12 -16.69 5.45 -2.36
C TYR A 12 -16.84 4.48 -1.19
N HIS A 13 -16.33 4.85 -0.01
CA HIS A 13 -16.39 4.03 1.20
C HIS A 13 -17.82 3.89 1.73
N LEU A 14 -18.64 4.94 1.63
CA LEU A 14 -20.07 4.86 1.93
C LEU A 14 -20.79 3.86 1.02
N ARG A 15 -20.54 3.91 -0.29
CA ARG A 15 -21.12 2.95 -1.24
C ARG A 15 -20.69 1.52 -0.91
N LEU A 16 -19.43 1.33 -0.55
CA LEU A 16 -18.90 0.03 -0.14
C LEU A 16 -19.62 -0.47 1.13
N LEU A 17 -19.74 0.35 2.16
CA LEU A 17 -20.46 0.00 3.39
C LEU A 17 -21.93 -0.35 3.14
N LEU A 18 -22.62 0.42 2.30
CA LEU A 18 -24.02 0.16 1.93
C LEU A 18 -24.19 -1.18 1.20
N LEU A 19 -23.19 -1.62 0.43
CA LEU A 19 -23.24 -2.89 -0.30
C LEU A 19 -23.09 -4.09 0.65
N TYR A 20 -22.28 -3.94 1.71
CA TYR A 20 -21.87 -5.03 2.59
C TYR A 20 -22.53 -5.01 3.98
N THR A 21 -23.36 -4.00 4.28
CA THR A 21 -24.07 -3.86 5.57
C THR A 21 -25.57 -4.02 5.39
N PRO A 22 -26.10 -5.25 5.41
CA PRO A 22 -27.54 -5.46 5.37
C PRO A 22 -28.20 -4.95 6.66
N GLY A 23 -29.30 -4.20 6.54
CA GLY A 23 -30.12 -3.80 7.69
C GLY A 23 -29.67 -2.55 8.46
N ALA A 24 -28.70 -1.78 7.95
CA ALA A 24 -28.41 -0.46 8.51
C ALA A 24 -29.60 0.49 8.29
N CYS A 25 -30.08 1.11 9.37
CA CYS A 25 -31.20 2.05 9.35
C CYS A 25 -30.73 3.51 9.44
N SER A 26 -29.46 3.75 9.76
CA SER A 26 -28.87 5.07 9.87
C SER A 26 -27.40 5.11 9.38
N PHE A 27 -26.86 6.32 9.15
CA PHE A 27 -25.43 6.49 8.86
C PHE A 27 -24.55 6.13 10.06
N ASP A 28 -25.05 6.27 11.29
CA ASP A 28 -24.31 5.85 12.48
C ASP A 28 -24.28 4.33 12.59
N ASP A 29 -25.34 3.62 12.17
CA ASP A 29 -25.35 2.16 12.08
C ASP A 29 -24.31 1.67 11.07
N LEU A 30 -24.15 2.36 9.93
CA LEU A 30 -23.12 2.06 8.94
C LEU A 30 -21.70 2.28 9.48
N LYS A 31 -21.52 3.26 10.36
CA LYS A 31 -20.24 3.55 11.03
C LYS A 31 -19.98 2.66 12.24
N THR A 32 -20.97 1.90 12.69
CA THR A 32 -20.85 1.02 13.86
C THR A 32 -20.28 -0.33 13.43
N VAL A 33 -19.14 -0.68 14.03
CA VAL A 33 -18.46 -1.97 13.86
C VAL A 33 -18.06 -2.46 15.25
N ASP A 34 -18.48 -3.66 15.63
CA ASP A 34 -18.24 -4.25 16.96
C ASP A 34 -18.64 -3.33 18.12
N ASP A 35 -19.86 -2.78 18.07
CA ASP A 35 -20.42 -1.84 19.07
C ASP A 35 -19.65 -0.51 19.25
N GLN A 36 -18.72 -0.19 18.34
CA GLN A 36 -18.01 1.09 18.31
C GLN A 36 -18.35 1.91 17.08
N VAL A 37 -18.75 3.16 17.29
CA VAL A 37 -19.01 4.13 16.21
C VAL A 37 -17.69 4.71 15.71
N CYS A 38 -17.35 4.45 14.46
CA CYS A 38 -16.18 5.03 13.80
C CYS A 38 -16.45 6.49 13.39
N GLN A 39 -15.42 7.34 13.30
CA GLN A 39 -15.62 8.75 12.94
C GLN A 39 -15.88 8.94 11.45
N THR A 40 -15.28 8.08 10.61
CA THR A 40 -15.40 8.15 9.15
C THR A 40 -15.89 6.84 8.56
N PHE A 41 -16.51 6.92 7.38
CA PHE A 41 -16.87 5.72 6.60
C PHE A 41 -15.64 4.91 6.17
N ILE A 42 -14.47 5.54 6.06
CA ILE A 42 -13.21 4.86 5.76
C ILE A 42 -12.83 3.94 6.91
N GLU A 43 -12.84 4.45 8.15
CA GLU A 43 -12.52 3.64 9.33
C GLU A 43 -13.48 2.47 9.51
N ALA A 44 -14.78 2.70 9.33
CA ALA A 44 -15.77 1.63 9.40
C ALA A 44 -15.54 0.56 8.32
N ALA A 45 -15.21 0.97 7.09
CA ALA A 45 -14.88 0.04 6.01
C ALA A 45 -13.57 -0.72 6.25
N LYS A 46 -12.55 -0.06 6.83
CA LYS A 46 -11.29 -0.71 7.26
C LYS A 46 -11.55 -1.77 8.32
N ARG A 47 -12.32 -1.42 9.35
CA ARG A 47 -12.60 -2.29 10.49
C ARG A 47 -13.46 -3.50 10.12
N ARG A 48 -14.31 -3.37 9.10
CA ARG A 48 -15.04 -4.49 8.49
C ARG A 48 -14.23 -5.30 7.48
N SER A 49 -12.93 -5.01 7.32
CA SER A 49 -12.05 -5.65 6.33
C SER A 49 -12.60 -5.60 4.89
N LEU A 50 -13.40 -4.57 4.58
CA LEU A 50 -13.95 -4.34 3.25
C LEU A 50 -12.94 -3.64 2.34
N LEU A 51 -11.96 -2.99 2.93
CA LEU A 51 -10.83 -2.43 2.23
C LEU A 51 -9.72 -3.46 2.16
N ARG A 52 -9.13 -3.58 0.99
CA ARG A 52 -7.92 -4.35 0.80
C ARG A 52 -6.79 -3.57 1.48
N ASP A 53 -6.28 -4.08 2.60
CA ASP A 53 -5.08 -3.53 3.22
C ASP A 53 -3.91 -3.82 2.28
N HIS A 54 -3.61 -2.85 1.41
CA HIS A 54 -2.43 -2.86 0.57
C HIS A 54 -1.20 -2.50 1.41
N THR A 55 -0.94 -3.24 2.49
CA THR A 55 0.28 -3.14 3.31
C THR A 55 1.10 -4.43 3.25
N GLU A 56 0.70 -5.39 2.41
CA GLU A 56 1.41 -6.66 2.26
C GLU A 56 2.87 -6.47 1.80
N TYR A 57 3.17 -5.38 1.08
CA TYR A 57 4.55 -5.03 0.71
C TYR A 57 5.45 -4.73 1.91
N GLU A 58 4.89 -4.28 3.04
CA GLU A 58 5.65 -4.03 4.28
C GLU A 58 6.19 -5.32 4.89
N ARG A 59 5.52 -6.45 4.63
CA ARG A 59 5.97 -7.78 5.07
C ARG A 59 6.79 -8.47 3.99
N CYS A 60 6.41 -8.31 2.72
CA CYS A 60 7.07 -8.94 1.59
C CYS A 60 8.50 -8.43 1.36
N MET A 61 8.74 -7.11 1.46
CA MET A 61 10.06 -6.54 1.18
C MET A 61 11.16 -7.01 2.16
N PRO A 62 10.96 -6.99 3.50
CA PRO A 62 11.94 -7.54 4.43
C PRO A 62 12.26 -9.02 4.18
N GLU A 63 11.26 -9.83 3.83
CA GLU A 63 11.48 -11.24 3.48
C GLU A 63 12.30 -11.36 2.20
N ALA A 64 11.96 -10.58 1.17
CA ALA A 64 12.67 -10.58 -0.10
C ALA A 64 14.15 -10.20 0.05
N VAL A 65 14.49 -9.25 0.93
CA VAL A 65 15.89 -8.87 1.22
C VAL A 65 16.73 -10.07 1.67
N ILE A 66 16.14 -11.06 2.35
CA ILE A 66 16.87 -12.23 2.87
C ILE A 66 17.16 -13.26 1.76
N PHE A 67 16.27 -13.36 0.77
CA PHE A 67 16.28 -14.47 -0.20
C PHE A 67 16.60 -14.07 -1.64
N GLN A 68 16.46 -12.79 -2.00
CA GLN A 68 16.55 -12.31 -3.38
C GLN A 68 17.84 -11.54 -3.63
N MET A 69 18.33 -11.61 -4.88
CA MET A 69 19.44 -10.76 -5.32
C MET A 69 18.97 -9.30 -5.46
N PRO A 70 19.88 -8.30 -5.34
CA PRO A 70 19.53 -6.87 -5.45
C PRO A 70 18.71 -6.51 -6.70
N GLN A 71 19.03 -7.11 -7.85
CA GLN A 71 18.27 -6.93 -9.09
C GLN A 71 16.81 -7.42 -8.97
N GLN A 72 16.58 -8.58 -8.36
CA GLN A 72 15.23 -9.12 -8.15
C GLN A 72 14.44 -8.28 -7.14
N LEU A 73 15.13 -7.72 -6.14
CA LEU A 73 14.55 -6.78 -5.19
C LEU A 73 14.08 -5.49 -5.86
N ARG A 74 14.86 -4.95 -6.82
CA ARG A 74 14.45 -3.82 -7.67
C ARG A 74 13.18 -4.15 -8.48
N THR A 75 13.14 -5.31 -9.12
CA THR A 75 11.95 -5.75 -9.87
C THR A 75 10.72 -5.89 -8.97
N LEU A 76 10.87 -6.46 -7.77
CA LEU A 76 9.78 -6.56 -6.80
C LEU A 76 9.27 -5.17 -6.40
N PHE A 77 10.17 -4.21 -6.17
CA PHE A 77 9.80 -2.82 -5.90
C PHE A 77 9.00 -2.20 -7.06
N CYS A 78 9.40 -2.42 -8.33
CA CYS A 78 8.60 -1.99 -9.50
C CYS A 78 7.18 -2.57 -9.47
N VAL A 79 7.05 -3.87 -9.24
CA VAL A 79 5.75 -4.57 -9.16
C VAL A 79 4.88 -3.98 -8.05
N ILE A 80 5.46 -3.70 -6.88
CA ILE A 80 4.75 -3.06 -5.77
C ILE A 80 4.26 -1.65 -6.17
N LEU A 81 5.09 -0.85 -6.82
CA LEU A 81 4.69 0.48 -7.28
C LEU A 81 3.55 0.42 -8.30
N LEU A 82 3.61 -0.52 -9.25
CA LEU A 82 2.64 -0.63 -10.34
C LEU A 82 1.28 -1.18 -9.88
N TYR A 83 1.28 -2.19 -9.02
CA TYR A 83 0.07 -2.97 -8.71
C TYR A 83 -0.47 -2.75 -7.30
N CYS A 84 0.39 -2.39 -6.35
CA CYS A 84 -0.01 -2.28 -4.94
C CYS A 84 -0.26 -0.83 -4.50
N ASN A 85 0.10 0.15 -5.33
CA ASN A 85 -0.09 1.58 -5.09
C ASN A 85 0.24 1.98 -3.64
N PRO A 86 1.51 1.83 -3.22
CA PRO A 86 1.92 1.99 -1.83
C PRO A 86 1.56 3.39 -1.34
N THR A 87 1.13 3.48 -0.07
CA THR A 87 0.68 4.77 0.50
C THR A 87 1.85 5.76 0.62
N LYS A 88 3.07 5.24 0.80
CA LYS A 88 4.31 6.03 0.95
C LYS A 88 5.47 5.38 0.18
N PRO A 89 5.53 5.55 -1.16
CA PRO A 89 6.56 4.92 -1.99
C PRO A 89 7.97 5.41 -1.66
N VAL A 90 8.11 6.68 -1.24
CA VAL A 90 9.40 7.27 -0.88
C VAL A 90 9.97 6.67 0.41
N ASP A 91 9.13 6.47 1.42
CA ASP A 91 9.54 5.83 2.68
C ASP A 91 9.94 4.37 2.45
N LEU A 92 9.21 3.68 1.56
CA LEU A 92 9.54 2.33 1.13
C LEU A 92 10.90 2.28 0.42
N TRP A 93 11.15 3.18 -0.53
CA TRP A 93 12.46 3.29 -1.20
C TRP A 93 13.59 3.52 -0.19
N ASN A 94 13.45 4.52 0.69
CA ASN A 94 14.49 4.88 1.65
C ASN A 94 14.84 3.73 2.61
N SER A 95 13.87 2.86 2.91
CA SER A 95 14.08 1.70 3.78
C SER A 95 14.87 0.57 3.10
N PHE A 96 14.76 0.43 1.78
CA PHE A 96 15.32 -0.72 1.04
C PHE A 96 16.39 -0.37 0.00
N LYS A 97 16.65 0.91 -0.27
CA LYS A 97 17.61 1.39 -1.30
C LYS A 97 19.02 0.82 -1.12
N ALA A 98 19.49 0.66 0.12
CA ALA A 98 20.81 0.10 0.40
C ALA A 98 20.90 -1.37 -0.06
N HIS A 99 19.87 -2.16 0.18
CA HIS A 99 19.81 -3.56 -0.26
C HIS A 99 19.63 -3.69 -1.78
N MET A 100 18.88 -2.76 -2.39
CA MET A 100 18.70 -2.71 -3.84
C MET A 100 19.95 -2.22 -4.60
N ALA A 101 20.89 -1.57 -3.92
CA ALA A 101 22.12 -1.03 -4.50
C ALA A 101 23.38 -1.86 -4.18
N GLU A 102 23.25 -2.94 -3.40
CA GLU A 102 24.37 -3.75 -2.91
C GLU A 102 25.27 -4.28 -4.04
N ASP A 103 24.69 -4.59 -5.21
CA ASP A 103 25.42 -5.03 -6.40
C ASP A 103 26.30 -3.93 -7.02
N PHE A 104 25.90 -2.66 -6.89
CA PHE A 104 26.67 -1.51 -7.37
C PHE A 104 27.68 -0.97 -6.35
N MET A 105 27.44 -1.17 -5.05
CA MET A 105 28.33 -0.71 -3.98
C MET A 105 29.73 -1.32 -4.04
N GLN A 106 29.91 -2.45 -4.73
CA GLN A 106 31.24 -3.04 -4.96
C GLN A 106 32.07 -2.29 -6.01
N GLN A 107 31.45 -1.43 -6.83
CA GLN A 107 32.07 -0.79 -7.99
C GLN A 107 32.17 0.73 -7.85
N VAL A 108 31.27 1.36 -7.08
CA VAL A 108 31.14 2.81 -6.97
C VAL A 108 30.74 3.23 -5.55
N ASP A 109 30.98 4.51 -5.24
CA ASP A 109 30.57 5.12 -3.97
C ASP A 109 29.06 4.96 -3.74
N ALA A 110 28.67 4.87 -2.46
CA ALA A 110 27.30 4.54 -2.05
C ALA A 110 26.22 5.47 -2.66
N GLU A 111 26.48 6.76 -2.79
CA GLU A 111 25.54 7.71 -3.41
C GLU A 111 25.33 7.42 -4.90
N ILE A 112 26.39 7.03 -5.61
CA ILE A 112 26.33 6.69 -7.03
C ILE A 112 25.66 5.33 -7.21
N ALA A 113 25.96 4.36 -6.32
CA ALA A 113 25.31 3.05 -6.30
C ALA A 113 23.79 3.16 -6.10
N GLU A 114 23.34 4.00 -5.16
CA GLU A 114 21.90 4.26 -4.94
C GLU A 114 21.24 4.92 -6.15
N ALA A 115 21.91 5.88 -6.79
CA ALA A 115 21.40 6.51 -8.00
C ALA A 115 21.28 5.50 -9.15
N MET A 116 22.29 4.64 -9.35
CA MET A 116 22.26 3.57 -10.35
C MET A 116 21.15 2.56 -10.08
N ALA A 117 20.93 2.19 -8.82
CA ALA A 117 19.81 1.33 -8.43
C ALA A 117 18.46 1.97 -8.75
N PHE A 118 18.32 3.29 -8.56
CA PHE A 118 17.11 4.02 -8.92
C PHE A 118 16.87 4.02 -10.43
N TYR A 119 17.90 4.26 -11.24
CA TYR A 119 17.78 4.22 -12.70
C TYR A 119 17.57 2.81 -13.27
N ALA A 120 17.89 1.76 -12.51
CA ALA A 120 17.68 0.37 -12.90
C ALA A 120 16.27 -0.17 -12.55
N ILE A 121 15.40 0.67 -11.96
CA ILE A 121 13.97 0.38 -11.79
C ILE A 121 13.28 0.71 -13.12
N ASP A 122 13.09 -0.31 -13.96
CA ASP A 122 12.29 -0.27 -15.19
C ASP A 122 10.79 -0.50 -14.94
#